data_AF-A0A944NYH0-F1
#
_entry.id   AF-A0A944NYH0-F1
#
_cell.length_a   1.000
_cell.length_b   1.000
_cell.length_c   1.000
_cell.angle_alpha   90.00
_cell.angle_beta   90.00
_cell.angle_gamma   90.00
#
_symmetry.space_group_name_H-M   'P 1'
#
loop_
_entity.id
_entity.type
_entity.pdbx_description
1 polymer ?
#
loop_
_entity_poly.entity_id
_entity_poly.type
_entity_poly.pdbx_seq_one_letter_code
_entity_poly.pdbx_strand_id
1 'polypeptide(L)' 'MYQSEAFFPSNLTWRIWLRAGVTLAKGQAQQAVAMVNLWRNRSSQRRALVDMSDHMLRDIGIDRLDALRESEKPFWRR' A
#
# COMPACT_ATOMS: atom_id res chain seq x y z
N MET A 1 18.37 -44.47 10.32
CA MET A 1 17.30 -44.35 11.34
C MET A 1 17.39 -42.94 11.93
N TYR A 2 16.81 -41.94 11.26
CA TYR A 2 16.76 -40.56 11.77
C TYR A 2 15.38 -40.35 12.41
N GLN A 3 15.34 -40.29 13.74
CA GLN A 3 14.19 -39.77 14.45
C GLN A 3 14.27 -38.24 14.39
N SER A 4 13.60 -37.65 13.42
CA SER A 4 13.27 -36.22 13.46
C SER A 4 12.00 -36.05 14.28
N GLU A 5 12.11 -36.13 15.61
CA GLU A 5 11.03 -35.71 16.49
C GLU A 5 10.96 -34.18 16.47
N ALA A 6 10.07 -33.67 15.60
CA ALA A 6 9.65 -32.30 15.66
C ALA A 6 9.01 -32.06 17.03
N PHE A 7 9.69 -31.29 17.87
CA PHE A 7 9.24 -30.83 19.18
C PHE A 7 7.91 -30.07 19.05
N PHE A 8 6.80 -30.79 19.14
CA PHE A 8 5.44 -30.23 19.20
C PHE A 8 4.78 -30.68 20.51
N PRO A 9 4.66 -29.80 21.53
CA PRO A 9 3.98 -30.14 22.78
C PRO A 9 2.49 -30.44 22.50
N SER A 10 2.02 -31.58 23.02
CA SER A 10 0.77 -32.26 22.68
C SER A 10 -0.54 -31.53 23.06
N ASN A 11 -0.47 -30.33 23.64
CA ASN A 11 -1.62 -29.47 23.94
C ASN A 11 -1.75 -28.24 23.02
N LEU A 12 -0.78 -28.03 22.11
CA LEU A 12 -0.79 -26.90 21.18
C LEU A 12 -1.33 -27.34 19.82
N THR A 13 -2.65 -27.21 19.63
CA THR A 13 -3.28 -27.53 18.34
C THR A 13 -2.85 -26.54 17.27
N TRP A 14 -2.64 -27.01 16.03
CA TRP A 14 -2.37 -26.19 14.83
C TRP A 14 -3.30 -24.97 14.67
N ARG A 15 -4.52 -25.07 15.23
CA ARG A 15 -5.53 -24.01 15.30
C ARG A 15 -5.06 -22.78 16.09
N ILE A 16 -4.27 -22.96 17.14
CA ILE A 16 -3.70 -21.86 17.96
C ILE A 16 -2.65 -21.11 17.14
N TRP A 17 -1.81 -21.84 16.41
CA TRP A 17 -0.83 -21.26 15.47
C TRP A 17 -1.51 -20.45 14.36
N LEU A 18 -2.58 -20.99 13.75
CA LEU A 18 -3.34 -20.26 12.73
C LEU A 18 -4.01 -19.00 13.29
N ARG A 19 -4.63 -19.08 14.47
CA ARG A 19 -5.29 -17.92 15.09
C ARG A 19 -4.29 -16.83 15.46
N ALA A 20 -3.14 -17.21 16.03
CA ALA A 20 -2.05 -16.30 16.33
C ALA A 20 -1.49 -15.63 15.06
N GLY A 21 -1.31 -16.41 13.99
CA GLY A 21 -0.91 -15.90 12.68
C GLY A 21 -1.92 -14.92 12.07
N VAL A 22 -3.22 -15.21 12.17
CA VAL A 22 -4.29 -14.34 11.67
C VAL A 22 -4.37 -13.02 12.45
N THR A 23 -4.16 -13.03 13.78
CA THR A 23 -4.16 -11.79 14.57
C THR A 23 -2.95 -10.89 14.25
N LEU A 24 -1.78 -11.47 14.03
CA LEU A 24 -0.59 -10.72 13.59
C LEU A 24 -0.77 -10.19 12.15
N ALA A 25 -1.42 -10.98 11.28
CA ALA A 25 -1.71 -10.60 9.90
C ALA A 25 -2.73 -9.46 9.79
N LYS A 26 -3.67 -9.32 10.73
CA LYS A 26 -4.70 -8.26 10.69
C LYS A 26 -4.10 -6.85 10.73
N GLY A 27 -3.15 -6.59 11.64
CA GLY A 27 -2.49 -5.29 11.74
C GLY A 27 -1.65 -4.96 10.50
N GLN A 28 -0.92 -5.96 9.96
CA GLN A 28 -0.17 -5.83 8.72
C GLN A 28 -1.07 -5.61 7.49
N ALA A 29 -2.23 -6.28 7.45
CA ALA A 29 -3.21 -6.10 6.38
C ALA A 29 -3.80 -4.67 6.39
N GLN A 30 -4.09 -4.11 7.56
CA GLN A 30 -4.55 -2.72 7.67
C GLN A 30 -3.51 -1.72 7.13
N GLN A 31 -2.24 -1.92 7.46
CA GLN A 31 -1.15 -1.07 6.94
C GLN A 31 -0.98 -1.23 5.42
N ALA A 32 -1.07 -2.45 4.90
CA ALA A 32 -1.01 -2.71 3.46
C ALA A 32 -2.18 -2.04 2.72
N VAL A 33 -3.40 -2.14 3.26
CA VAL A 33 -4.58 -1.46 2.70
C VAL A 33 -4.41 0.07 2.73
N ALA A 34 -3.91 0.64 3.82
CA ALA A 34 -3.63 2.06 3.91
C ALA A 34 -2.59 2.52 2.87
N MET A 35 -1.53 1.73 2.65
CA MET A 35 -0.53 2.00 1.63
C MET A 35 -1.11 1.96 0.20
N VAL A 36 -1.92 0.95 -0.10
CA VAL A 36 -2.61 0.84 -1.40
C VAL A 36 -3.57 2.01 -1.61
N ASN A 37 -4.32 2.41 -0.59
CA ASN A 37 -5.21 3.57 -0.65
C ASN A 37 -4.44 4.87 -0.87
N LEU A 38 -3.27 5.03 -0.23
CA LEU A 38 -2.38 6.17 -0.47
C LEU A 38 -1.93 6.23 -1.94
N TRP A 39 -1.50 5.11 -2.50
CA TRP A 39 -1.09 5.04 -3.91
C TRP A 39 -2.27 5.32 -4.86
N ARG A 40 -3.47 4.80 -4.56
CA ARG A 40 -4.69 5.10 -5.33
C ARG A 40 -5.02 6.59 -5.30
N ASN A 41 -5.01 7.21 -4.12
CA ASN A 41 -5.28 8.64 -3.95
C ASN A 41 -4.27 9.49 -4.73
N ARG A 42 -2.98 9.18 -4.65
CA ARG A 42 -1.95 9.88 -5.43
C ARG A 42 -2.15 9.74 -6.94
N SER A 43 -2.43 8.52 -7.40
CA SER A 43 -2.70 8.28 -8.81
C SER A 43 -3.92 9.06 -9.29
N SER A 44 -4.97 9.17 -8.47
CA SER A 44 -6.14 9.99 -8.78
C SER A 44 -5.84 11.48 -8.80
N GLN A 45 -5.08 11.99 -7.82
CA GLN A 45 -4.68 13.40 -7.75
C GLN A 45 -3.82 13.80 -8.94
N ARG A 46 -2.86 12.95 -9.34
CA ARG A 46 -2.02 13.17 -10.52
C ARG A 46 -2.82 13.20 -11.81
N ARG A 47 -3.81 12.32 -11.97
CA ARG A 47 -4.73 12.36 -13.12
C ARG A 47 -5.54 13.66 -13.12
N ALA A 48 -6.08 14.06 -11.97
CA ALA A 48 -6.83 15.31 -11.85
C ALA A 48 -5.96 16.53 -12.19
N LEU A 49 -4.68 16.52 -11.80
CA LEU A 49 -3.73 17.61 -12.10
C LEU A 49 -3.48 17.76 -13.61
N VAL A 50 -3.44 16.66 -14.37
CA VAL A 50 -3.30 16.71 -15.85
C VAL A 50 -4.61 17.09 -16.53
N ASP A 51 -5.75 16.74 -15.93
CA ASP A 51 -7.07 17.08 -16.46
C ASP A 51 -7.44 18.56 -16.20
N MET A 52 -6.80 19.21 -15.24
CA MET A 52 -6.94 20.65 -15.01
C MET A 52 -6.48 21.45 -16.23
N SER A 53 -7.30 22.42 -16.60
CA SER A 53 -6.96 23.42 -17.62
C SER A 53 -5.85 24.37 -17.17
N ASP A 54 -5.16 24.99 -18.13
CA ASP A 54 -4.04 25.90 -17.87
C ASP A 54 -4.39 27.10 -16.97
N HIS A 55 -5.65 27.56 -16.94
CA HIS A 55 -6.05 28.64 -16.04
C HIS A 55 -6.13 28.14 -14.58
N MET A 56 -6.67 26.94 -14.35
CA MET A 56 -6.74 26.33 -13.02
C MET A 56 -5.34 26.00 -12.48
N LEU A 57 -4.45 25.50 -13.35
CA LEU A 57 -3.06 25.24 -12.99
C LEU A 57 -2.34 26.53 -12.57
N ARG A 58 -2.53 27.62 -13.31
CA ARG A 58 -1.97 28.94 -12.98
C ARG A 58 -2.53 29.52 -11.68
N ASP A 59 -3.80 29.28 -11.36
CA ASP A 59 -4.41 29.72 -10.11
C ASP A 59 -3.76 29.07 -8.87
N ILE A 60 -3.34 27.80 -9.00
CA ILE A 60 -2.58 27.09 -7.96
C ILE A 60 -1.05 27.25 -8.10
N GLY A 61 -0.58 28.10 -9.03
CA GLY A 61 0.83 28.41 -9.23
C GLY A 61 1.65 27.27 -9.86
N ILE A 62 1.01 26.35 -10.59
CA ILE A 62 1.66 25.21 -11.25
C ILE A 62 1.67 25.44 -12.76
N ASP A 63 2.80 25.17 -13.42
CA ASP A 63 2.87 25.17 -14.88
C ASP A 63 2.41 23.82 -15.47
N ARG A 64 1.91 23.85 -16.72
CA ARG A 64 1.46 22.67 -17.45
C ARG A 64 2.56 21.60 -17.55
N LEU A 65 3.81 22.03 -17.77
CA LEU A 65 4.95 21.13 -17.83
C LEU A 65 5.21 20.43 -16.49
N ASP A 66 5.08 21.15 -15.38
CA ASP A 66 5.29 20.58 -14.05
C ASP A 66 4.14 19.65 -13.64
N ALA A 67 2.90 19.95 -14.04
CA ALA A 67 1.77 19.04 -13.88
C ALA A 67 1.99 17.71 -14.63
N LEU A 68 2.51 17.76 -15.86
CA LEU A 68 2.85 16.57 -16.64
C LEU A 68 3.98 15.77 -15.98
N ARG A 69 5.07 16.43 -15.56
CA ARG A 69 6.19 15.79 -14.84
C ARG A 69 5.73 15.11 -13.54
N GLU A 70 4.84 15.75 -12.78
CA GLU A 70 4.26 15.16 -11.57
C GLU A 70 3.42 13.93 -11.90
N SER A 71 2.71 13.94 -13.03
CA SER A 71 1.88 12.81 -13.47
C SER A 71 2.67 11.58 -13.92
N GLU A 72 3.86 11.78 -14.47
CA GLU A 72 4.77 10.71 -14.91
C GLU A 72 5.44 9.98 -13.74
N LYS A 73 5.36 10.53 -12.52
CA LYS A 73 5.93 9.87 -11.35
C LYS A 73 5.23 8.52 -11.10
N PRO A 74 6.00 7.45 -10.90
CA PRO A 74 5.43 6.16 -10.51
C PRO A 74 4.62 6.26 -9.21
N PHE A 75 3.61 5.40 -9.05
CA PHE A 75 2.68 5.46 -7.92
C PHE A 75 3.37 5.29 -6.55
N TRP A 76 4.52 4.61 -6.50
CA TRP A 76 5.32 4.40 -5.29
C TRP A 76 6.19 5.60 -4.92
N ARG A 77 6.44 6.53 -5.85
CA ARG A 77 7.31 7.68 -5.65
C ARG A 77 6.50 8.87 -5.11
N ARG A 78 7.04 9.56 -4.10
CA ARG A 78 6.56 10.90 -3.69
C ARG A 78 7.01 11.92 -4.72
#